data_AF-A0A7R8W695-F1
#
_entry.id   AF-A0A7R8W695-F1
#
_cell.length_a   1.000
_cell.length_b   1.000
_cell.length_c   1.000
_cell.angle_alpha   90.00
_cell.angle_beta   90.00
_cell.angle_gamma   90.00
#
_symmetry.space_group_name_H-M   'P 1'
#
loop_
_entity.id
_entity.type
_entity.pdbx_description
1 polymer ?
#
loop_
_entity_poly.entity_id
_entity_poly.type
_entity_poly.pdbx_seq_one_letter_code
_entity_poly.pdbx_strand_id
1 'polypeptide(L)'
;MGNRLPTLTAEQLDDYQDATFFTRKDILRAQKRYRQLDPDRIPREMTGDEPHSISLPLKVMETLPEIQENPFRRRICQVFSSSGTGDMTFEDFLDMLNVMSEAAPRDIKVHFAFRIFDYNEVPMDLRRLERLRRLLN
;
A
#
# COMPACT_ATOMS: atom_id res chain seq x y z
N MET A 1 27.40 -12.80 13.35
CA MET A 1 26.66 -12.00 14.35
C MET A 1 26.25 -10.68 13.69
N GLY A 2 25.14 -10.66 12.94
CA GLY A 2 24.71 -9.46 12.21
C GLY A 2 23.66 -8.71 13.02
N ASN A 3 24.04 -7.54 13.56
CA ASN A 3 23.11 -6.63 14.21
C ASN A 3 21.97 -6.29 13.24
N ARG A 4 20.76 -6.76 13.52
CA ARG A 4 19.54 -6.28 12.86
C ARG A 4 19.16 -4.98 13.56
N LEU A 5 19.80 -3.88 13.17
CA LEU A 5 19.37 -2.56 13.63
C LEU A 5 17.94 -2.34 13.13
N PRO A 6 17.01 -1.92 14.01
CA PRO A 6 15.64 -1.65 13.62
C PRO A 6 15.64 -0.45 12.68
N THR A 7 15.00 -0.65 11.53
CA THR A 7 15.04 0.27 10.39
C THR A 7 14.01 1.40 10.48
N LEU A 8 13.11 1.27 11.46
CA LEU A 8 12.08 2.18 11.93
C LEU A 8 12.19 2.23 13.46
N THR A 9 11.74 3.32 14.10
CA THR A 9 11.76 3.40 15.57
C THR A 9 10.75 2.42 16.19
N ALA A 10 10.91 2.11 17.48
CA ALA A 10 9.98 1.22 18.18
C ALA A 10 8.56 1.80 18.23
N GLU A 11 8.45 3.12 18.39
CA GLU A 11 7.19 3.87 18.42
C GLU A 11 6.48 3.82 17.05
N GLN A 12 7.20 4.11 15.95
CA GLN A 12 6.65 3.97 14.60
C GLN A 12 6.15 2.55 14.31
N LEU A 13 6.88 1.53 14.76
CA LEU A 13 6.45 0.14 14.59
C LEU A 13 5.18 -0.20 15.37
N ASP A 14 4.97 0.45 16.52
CA ASP A 14 3.75 0.28 17.31
C ASP A 14 2.57 1.01 16.66
N ASP A 15 2.77 2.25 16.21
CA ASP A 15 1.74 3.01 15.49
C ASP A 15 1.27 2.27 14.23
N TYR A 16 2.20 1.73 13.44
CA TYR A 16 1.86 0.94 12.26
C TYR A 16 1.18 -0.38 12.60
N GLN A 17 1.55 -1.02 13.70
CA GLN A 17 0.90 -2.26 14.12
C GLN A 17 -0.52 -2.01 14.63
N ASP A 18 -0.78 -0.85 15.25
CA ASP A 18 -2.11 -0.47 15.72
C ASP A 18 -3.03 -0.04 14.57
N ALA A 19 -2.48 0.48 13.47
CA ALA A 19 -3.23 0.94 12.30
C ALA A 19 -3.43 -0.14 11.21
N THR A 20 -2.66 -1.23 11.23
CA THR A 20 -2.68 -2.26 10.17
C THR A 20 -2.93 -3.66 10.74
N PHE A 21 -3.22 -4.63 9.86
CA PHE A 21 -3.35 -6.04 10.28
C PHE A 21 -1.99 -6.76 10.35
N PHE A 22 -0.89 -6.02 10.31
CA PHE A 22 0.46 -6.55 10.25
C PHE A 22 1.13 -6.61 11.61
N THR A 23 1.95 -7.63 11.82
CA THR A 23 2.85 -7.68 12.98
C THR A 23 4.08 -6.79 12.75
N ARG A 24 4.80 -6.40 13.81
CA ARG A 24 6.10 -5.71 13.69
C ARG A 24 7.05 -6.41 12.69
N LYS A 25 7.01 -7.75 12.61
CA LYS A 25 7.84 -8.52 11.68
C LYS A 25 7.43 -8.31 10.23
N ASP A 26 6.14 -8.18 9.96
CA ASP A 26 5.62 -7.97 8.60
C ASP A 26 5.90 -6.55 8.13
N ILE A 27 5.76 -5.56 9.01
CA ILE A 27 6.12 -4.16 8.73
C ILE A 27 7.62 -4.05 8.38
N LEU A 28 8.51 -4.69 9.15
CA LEU A 28 9.95 -4.72 8.84
C LEU A 28 10.26 -5.45 7.51
N ARG A 29 9.48 -6.48 7.15
CA ARG A 29 9.62 -7.15 5.85
C ARG A 29 9.15 -6.25 4.71
N ALA A 30 8.06 -5.53 4.88
CA ALA A 30 7.57 -4.54 3.92
C ALA A 30 8.61 -3.43 3.72
N GLN A 31 9.17 -2.89 4.79
CA GLN A 31 10.21 -1.85 4.74
C GLN A 31 11.47 -2.33 3.99
N LYS A 32 11.91 -3.56 4.28
CA LYS A 32 13.02 -4.17 3.54
C LYS A 32 12.70 -4.32 2.05
N ARG A 33 11.49 -4.75 1.69
CA ARG A 33 11.04 -4.87 0.30
C ARG A 33 10.97 -3.51 -0.39
N TYR A 34 10.41 -2.50 0.26
CA TYR A 34 10.32 -1.14 -0.24
C TYR A 34 11.71 -0.59 -0.59
N ARG A 35 12.70 -0.79 0.28
CA ARG A 35 14.08 -0.43 0.00
C ARG A 35 14.73 -1.25 -1.12
N GLN A 36 14.35 -2.51 -1.30
CA GLN A 36 14.88 -3.35 -2.38
C GLN A 36 14.46 -2.87 -3.77
N LEU A 37 13.34 -2.14 -3.87
CA LEU A 37 12.86 -1.59 -5.13
C LEU A 37 13.75 -0.45 -5.64
N ASP A 38 14.28 0.38 -4.75
CA ASP A 38 15.24 1.44 -5.08
C ASP A 38 16.18 1.70 -3.88
N PRO A 39 17.31 0.96 -3.80
CA PRO A 39 18.25 1.09 -2.68
C PRO A 39 19.01 2.42 -2.64
N ASP A 40 19.06 3.14 -3.76
CA ASP A 40 19.78 4.42 -3.90
C ASP A 40 18.90 5.57 -3.41
N ARG A 41 17.59 5.49 -3.66
CA ARG A 41 16.62 6.49 -3.20
C ARG A 41 16.17 6.28 -1.76
N ILE A 42 16.01 5.03 -1.33
CA ILE A 42 15.50 4.71 0.01
C ILE A 42 16.66 4.49 0.99
N PRO A 43 16.77 5.34 2.04
CA PRO A 43 17.85 5.23 3.00
C PRO A 43 17.77 3.91 3.77
N ARG A 44 18.93 3.53 4.34
CA ARG A 44 19.04 2.30 5.13
C ARG A 44 18.18 2.32 6.37
N GLU A 45 17.98 3.47 6.97
CA GLU A 45 17.17 3.71 8.16
C GLU A 45 16.21 4.84 7.77
N MET A 46 14.93 4.68 8.09
CA MET A 46 13.93 5.72 7.88
C MET A 46 13.50 6.19 9.26
N THR A 47 13.79 7.44 9.59
CA THR A 47 13.56 8.03 10.90
C THR A 47 12.77 9.34 10.78
N GLY A 48 11.99 9.67 11.81
CA GLY A 48 11.16 10.88 11.78
C GLY A 48 10.14 10.83 10.65
N ASP A 49 10.14 11.87 9.81
CA ASP A 49 9.16 12.09 8.74
C ASP A 49 9.52 11.45 7.39
N GLU A 50 10.67 10.77 7.31
CA GLU A 50 11.15 10.13 6.07
C GLU A 50 10.19 9.08 5.49
N PRO A 51 9.48 8.25 6.29
CA PRO A 51 8.45 7.34 5.79
C PRO A 51 7.32 8.02 5.03
N HIS A 52 6.99 9.27 5.39
CA HIS A 52 5.94 10.07 4.76
C HIS A 52 6.46 10.92 3.59
N SER A 53 7.73 11.37 3.65
CA SER A 53 8.28 12.28 2.65
C SER A 53 8.94 11.58 1.46
N ILE A 54 9.52 10.38 1.66
CA ILE A 54 10.28 9.68 0.62
C ILE A 54 9.38 8.69 -0.10
N SER A 55 8.96 9.06 -1.31
CA SER A 55 8.17 8.22 -2.21
C SER A 55 9.02 7.49 -3.24
N LEU A 56 8.57 6.32 -3.69
CA LEU A 56 9.05 5.65 -4.89
C LEU A 56 8.23 6.07 -6.11
N PRO A 57 8.86 6.21 -7.30
CA PRO A 57 8.13 6.50 -8.52
C PRO A 57 7.13 5.42 -8.89
N LEU A 58 5.99 5.82 -9.47
CA LEU A 58 4.98 4.90 -10.03
C LEU A 58 5.59 3.78 -10.90
N LYS A 59 6.54 4.13 -11.77
CA LYS A 59 7.21 3.16 -12.67
C LYS A 59 7.90 2.03 -11.91
N VAL A 60 8.46 2.34 -10.74
CA VAL A 60 9.11 1.34 -9.89
C VAL A 60 8.04 0.48 -9.23
N MET A 61 6.97 1.10 -8.72
CA MET A 61 5.84 0.38 -8.12
C MET A 61 5.17 -0.59 -9.09
N GLU A 62 5.03 -0.23 -10.37
CA GLU A 62 4.45 -1.10 -11.41
C GLU A 62 5.24 -2.38 -11.70
N THR A 63 6.50 -2.47 -11.23
CA THR A 63 7.34 -3.68 -11.34
C THR A 63 7.14 -4.68 -10.20
N LEU A 64 6.31 -4.34 -9.21
CA LEU A 64 5.98 -5.24 -8.11
C LEU A 64 5.33 -6.53 -8.65
N PRO A 65 5.83 -7.72 -8.29
CA PRO A 65 5.30 -8.97 -8.81
C PRO A 65 3.82 -9.19 -8.46
N GLU A 66 3.33 -8.60 -7.36
CA GLU A 66 1.94 -8.66 -6.94
C GLU A 66 0.97 -7.95 -7.91
N ILE A 67 1.46 -6.95 -8.67
CA ILE A 67 0.62 -6.14 -9.57
C ILE A 67 1.14 -6.07 -11.01
N GLN A 68 2.35 -6.54 -11.32
CA GLN A 68 2.94 -6.42 -12.66
C GLN A 68 2.07 -7.08 -13.75
N GLU A 69 1.42 -8.20 -13.45
CA GLU A 69 0.52 -8.88 -14.38
C GLU A 69 -0.91 -8.31 -14.37
N ASN A 70 -1.19 -7.35 -13.49
CA ASN A 70 -2.52 -6.77 -13.34
C ASN A 70 -2.73 -5.63 -14.35
N PRO A 71 -3.76 -5.69 -15.23
CA PRO A 71 -4.04 -4.63 -16.18
C PRO A 71 -4.38 -3.28 -15.52
N PHE A 72 -4.81 -3.30 -14.26
CA PHE A 72 -5.12 -2.10 -13.47
C PHE A 72 -3.97 -1.63 -12.57
N ARG A 73 -2.76 -2.18 -12.70
CA ARG A 73 -1.60 -1.85 -11.83
C ARG A 73 -1.37 -0.37 -11.62
N ARG A 74 -1.45 0.43 -12.69
CA ARG A 74 -1.28 1.88 -12.63
C ARG A 74 -2.34 2.53 -11.75
N ARG A 75 -3.60 2.11 -11.93
CA ARG A 75 -4.73 2.63 -11.16
C ARG A 75 -4.66 2.18 -9.71
N ILE A 76 -4.20 0.96 -9.44
CA ILE A 76 -3.94 0.48 -8.08
C ILE A 76 -2.96 1.42 -7.39
N CYS A 77 -1.78 1.67 -7.98
CA CYS A 77 -0.79 2.58 -7.41
C CYS A 77 -1.37 3.99 -7.21
N GLN A 78 -2.16 4.52 -8.15
CA GLN A 78 -2.80 5.83 -8.02
C GLN A 78 -3.83 5.91 -6.90
N VAL A 79 -4.61 4.85 -6.67
CA VAL A 79 -5.64 4.81 -5.63
C VAL A 79 -5.04 4.77 -4.23
N PHE A 80 -3.90 4.09 -4.08
CA PHE A 80 -3.16 3.99 -2.82
C PHE A 80 -2.17 5.13 -2.61
N SER A 81 -1.76 5.84 -3.65
CA SER A 81 -0.91 7.03 -3.54
C SER A 81 -1.68 8.18 -2.91
N SER A 82 -1.19 8.72 -1.80
CA SER A 82 -1.76 9.90 -1.16
C SER A 82 -1.75 11.14 -2.06
N SER A 83 -0.77 11.21 -2.98
CA SER A 83 -0.66 12.31 -3.96
C SER A 83 -1.55 12.13 -5.20
N GLY A 84 -2.12 10.94 -5.41
CA GLY A 84 -2.89 10.58 -6.60
C GLY A 84 -2.08 10.45 -7.90
N THR A 85 -0.77 10.77 -7.89
CA THR A 85 0.10 10.61 -9.07
C THR A 85 0.46 9.14 -9.32
N GLY A 86 0.42 8.32 -8.26
CA GLY A 86 0.87 6.94 -8.25
C GLY A 86 2.28 6.75 -7.69
N ASP A 87 2.96 7.84 -7.31
CA ASP A 87 4.18 7.75 -6.51
C ASP A 87 3.78 7.43 -5.06
N MET A 88 4.44 6.44 -4.47
CA MET A 88 3.99 5.86 -3.20
C MET A 88 5.04 6.05 -2.13
N THR A 89 4.65 6.61 -0.99
CA THR A 89 5.46 6.65 0.23
C THR A 89 5.57 5.25 0.86
N PHE A 90 6.36 5.11 1.92
CA PHE A 90 6.38 3.83 2.64
C PHE A 90 5.00 3.50 3.22
N GLU A 91 4.26 4.50 3.69
CA GLU A 91 2.91 4.31 4.23
C GLU A 91 1.91 3.91 3.17
N ASP A 92 1.88 4.61 2.03
CA ASP A 92 1.02 4.25 0.90
C ASP A 92 1.28 2.79 0.47
N PHE A 93 2.56 2.40 0.48
CA PHE A 93 2.98 1.03 0.17
C PHE A 93 2.52 0.03 1.23
N LEU A 94 2.65 0.37 2.52
CA LEU A 94 2.21 -0.47 3.63
C LEU A 94 0.69 -0.66 3.60
N ASP A 95 -0.07 0.40 3.33
CA ASP A 95 -1.52 0.38 3.20
C ASP A 95 -1.97 -0.50 2.03
N MET A 96 -1.31 -0.38 0.88
CA MET A 96 -1.57 -1.24 -0.26
C MET A 96 -1.36 -2.71 0.09
N LEU A 97 -0.23 -3.05 0.72
CA LEU A 97 0.03 -4.41 1.17
C LEU A 97 -0.98 -4.87 2.22
N ASN A 98 -1.36 -4.00 3.15
CA ASN A 98 -2.31 -4.27 4.22
C ASN A 98 -3.66 -4.69 3.64
N VAL A 99 -4.19 -3.92 2.69
CA VAL A 99 -5.46 -4.22 2.00
C VAL A 99 -5.37 -5.47 1.14
N MET A 100 -4.22 -5.72 0.49
CA MET A 100 -4.02 -6.93 -0.32
C MET A 100 -3.81 -8.19 0.52
N SER A 101 -3.43 -8.06 1.79
CA SER A 101 -3.19 -9.20 2.68
C SER A 101 -4.45 -10.03 2.91
N GLU A 102 -4.30 -11.33 3.15
CA GLU A 102 -5.45 -12.20 3.49
C GLU A 102 -6.15 -11.78 4.79
N ALA A 103 -5.41 -11.18 5.72
CA ALA A 103 -5.92 -10.71 7.01
C ALA A 103 -6.91 -9.54 6.89
N ALA A 104 -6.85 -8.75 5.82
CA ALA A 104 -7.75 -7.62 5.64
C ALA A 104 -9.21 -8.07 5.40
N PRO A 105 -10.18 -7.50 6.15
CA PRO A 105 -11.61 -7.75 5.98
C PRO A 105 -12.10 -7.54 4.54
N ARG A 106 -13.09 -8.34 4.14
CA ARG A 106 -13.67 -8.28 2.78
C ARG A 106 -14.23 -6.89 2.45
N ASP A 107 -14.84 -6.20 3.41
CA ASP A 107 -15.46 -4.90 3.18
C ASP A 107 -14.43 -3.83 2.79
N ILE A 108 -13.25 -3.86 3.38
CA ILE A 108 -12.14 -2.95 3.03
C ILE A 108 -11.65 -3.25 1.61
N LYS A 109 -11.45 -4.53 1.29
CA LYS A 109 -11.05 -4.95 -0.06
C LYS A 109 -12.06 -4.54 -1.12
N VAL A 110 -13.35 -4.71 -0.85
CA VAL A 110 -14.43 -4.30 -1.75
C VAL A 110 -14.44 -2.78 -1.93
N HIS A 111 -14.23 -2.01 -0.85
CA HIS A 111 -14.13 -0.55 -0.94
C HIS A 111 -12.98 -0.10 -1.86
N PHE A 112 -11.78 -0.67 -1.70
CA PHE A 112 -10.65 -0.34 -2.57
C PHE A 112 -10.81 -0.86 -3.99
N ALA A 113 -11.33 -2.08 -4.18
CA ALA A 113 -11.68 -2.58 -5.50
C ALA A 113 -12.65 -1.62 -6.19
N PHE A 114 -13.67 -1.13 -5.48
CA PHE A 114 -14.59 -0.14 -6.01
C PHE A 114 -13.86 1.12 -6.50
N ARG A 115 -12.95 1.68 -5.68
CA ARG A 115 -12.15 2.87 -6.06
C ARG A 115 -11.26 2.62 -7.30
N ILE A 116 -10.74 1.40 -7.46
CA ILE A 116 -9.94 1.02 -8.64
C ILE A 116 -10.83 0.93 -9.88
N PHE A 117 -12.03 0.34 -9.77
CA PHE A 117 -12.97 0.15 -10.88
C PHE A 117 -13.75 1.42 -11.26
N ASP A 118 -13.89 2.37 -10.35
CA ASP A 118 -14.53 3.65 -10.64
C ASP A 118 -13.58 4.57 -11.43
N TYR A 119 -13.49 4.26 -12.72
CA TYR A 119 -12.66 4.99 -13.69
C TYR A 119 -13.24 6.36 -14.06
N ASN A 120 -14.53 6.58 -13.79
CA ASN A 120 -15.25 7.71 -14.36
C ASN A 120 -15.44 8.88 -13.38
N GLU A 121 -14.99 8.76 -12.11
CA GLU A 121 -15.23 9.76 -11.05
C GLU A 121 -16.70 10.24 -11.00
N VAL A 122 -17.63 9.41 -11.45
CA VAL A 122 -19.06 9.75 -11.44
C VAL A 122 -19.54 9.39 -10.06
N PRO A 123 -20.10 10.32 -9.28
CA PRO A 123 -20.52 10.05 -7.93
C PRO A 123 -21.38 8.79 -7.87
N MET A 124 -21.04 7.94 -6.92
CA MET A 124 -21.68 6.64 -6.75
C MET A 124 -23.18 6.78 -6.50
N ASP A 125 -23.98 6.59 -7.53
CA ASP A 125 -25.42 6.46 -7.37
C ASP A 125 -25.70 5.10 -6.70
N LEU A 126 -26.61 5.08 -5.72
CA LEU A 126 -26.96 3.92 -4.87
C LEU A 126 -27.27 2.65 -5.68
N ARG A 127 -27.72 2.83 -6.93
CA ARG A 127 -28.01 1.77 -7.90
C ARG A 127 -26.78 0.95 -8.34
N ARG A 128 -25.57 1.53 -8.34
CA ARG A 128 -24.32 0.82 -8.70
C ARG A 128 -23.82 -0.08 -7.57
N LEU A 129 -23.98 0.35 -6.31
CA LEU A 129 -23.65 -0.43 -5.11
C LEU A 129 -24.51 -1.70 -5.02
N GLU A 130 -25.81 -1.59 -5.29
CA GLU A 130 -26.72 -2.74 -5.31
C GLU A 130 -26.36 -3.77 -6.40
N ARG A 131 -25.88 -3.31 -7.56
CA ARG A 131 -25.44 -4.20 -8.64
C ARG A 131 -24.19 -5.00 -8.27
N LEU A 132 -23.20 -4.38 -7.64
CA LEU A 132 -21.99 -5.08 -7.22
C LEU A 132 -22.28 -6.08 -6.09
N ARG A 133 -23.17 -5.71 -5.15
CA ARG A 133 -23.59 -6.61 -4.08
C ARG A 133 -24.33 -7.86 -4.61
N ARG A 134 -25.02 -7.76 -5.75
CA ARG A 134 -25.65 -8.90 -6.44
C ARG A 134 -24.69 -9.78 -7.24
N LEU A 135 -23.52 -9.27 -7.63
CA LEU A 135 -22.52 -10.04 -8.38
C LEU A 135 -21.56 -10.82 -7.47
N LEU A 136 -21.57 -10.54 -6.17
CA LEU A 136 -20.65 -11.10 -5.17
C LEU A 136 -21.32 -12.12 -4.22
N ASN A 137 -22.58 -12.48 -4.50
CA ASN A 137 -23.35 -13.59 -3.94
C ASN A 137 -23.67 -14.57 -5.07
#